data_AF-A0A5C7NN99-F1
#
_entry.id   AF-A0A5C7NN99-F1
#
_cell.length_a   1.000
_cell.length_b   1.000
_cell.length_c   1.000
_cell.angle_alpha   90.00
_cell.angle_beta   90.00
_cell.angle_gamma   90.00
#
_symmetry.space_group_name_H-M   'P 1'
#
loop_
_entity.id
_entity.type
_entity.pdbx_description
1 polymer ?
#
loop_
_entity_poly.entity_id
_entity_poly.type
_entity_poly.pdbx_seq_one_letter_code
_entity_poly.pdbx_strand_id
1 'polypeptide(L)'
;MSADGSDETASRLAHLGGLEILVLVLAFGTGGLAAGHAIAMAIGADAAGLEPPLMLLELGGILALGEGAAVVVGVVLFGLAGLRYWHKGFRLDVSVVAMPLAIAVIVWSVKYAHEAREAGAARHAREMAEAAKLGEKQRLREIAFACHGFCGFAVDSGPLVWLAAQADSTADYNAIGLMLSQRADRNARSGWLPDRRTALEVAVDRYDAQPDLVAYLLGISRAQHHFLVAHASAAEFDATLLYAVRRRAGAPLVSLLVGNGANPNANVDGGATALEASAWYPDGELAQAVRRALSGRSGAQ
;
A
#
# COMPACT_ATOMS: atom_id res chain seq x y z
N MET A 1 5.34 -41.65 -4.00
CA MET A 1 4.06 -41.02 -3.62
C MET A 1 4.43 -39.86 -2.71
N SER A 2 4.91 -38.72 -3.23
CA SER A 2 4.20 -37.61 -3.92
C SER A 2 3.17 -36.91 -3.03
N ALA A 3 3.63 -35.82 -2.40
CA ALA A 3 2.86 -34.65 -1.99
C ALA A 3 3.86 -33.56 -1.56
N ASP A 4 4.57 -32.96 -2.51
CA ASP A 4 5.50 -31.85 -2.28
C ASP A 4 5.47 -30.91 -3.51
N GLY A 5 4.43 -30.09 -3.64
CA GLY A 5 4.19 -29.34 -4.87
C GLY A 5 3.31 -28.09 -4.77
N SER A 6 2.94 -27.62 -3.57
CA SER A 6 2.06 -26.44 -3.42
C SER A 6 2.79 -25.14 -3.07
N ASP A 7 4.01 -25.19 -2.54
CA ASP A 7 4.75 -23.97 -2.15
C ASP A 7 5.53 -23.34 -3.32
N GLU A 8 5.85 -24.10 -4.37
CA GLU A 8 6.59 -23.56 -5.52
C GLU A 8 5.70 -22.69 -6.43
N THR A 9 4.39 -22.89 -6.42
CA THR A 9 3.43 -22.13 -7.24
C THR A 9 3.13 -20.73 -6.70
N ALA A 10 3.15 -20.53 -5.38
CA ALA A 10 2.88 -19.22 -4.77
C ALA A 10 4.07 -18.25 -4.91
N SER A 11 5.31 -18.77 -4.83
CA SER A 11 6.52 -17.99 -5.09
C SER A 11 6.62 -17.56 -6.57
N ARG A 12 6.18 -18.42 -7.51
CA ARG A 12 6.15 -18.09 -8.94
C ARG A 12 5.12 -17.01 -9.29
N LEU A 13 3.99 -16.91 -8.58
CA LEU A 13 2.95 -15.90 -8.83
C LEU A 13 3.32 -14.51 -8.30
N ALA A 14 4.06 -14.40 -7.19
CA ALA A 14 4.61 -13.12 -6.72
C ALA A 14 5.74 -12.60 -7.62
N HIS A 15 6.50 -13.52 -8.24
CA HIS A 15 7.52 -13.16 -9.22
C HIS A 15 6.95 -12.65 -10.55
N LEU A 16 5.74 -13.08 -10.96
CA LEU A 16 5.14 -12.72 -12.23
C LEU A 16 4.67 -11.24 -12.30
N GLY A 17 4.11 -10.69 -11.22
CA GLY A 17 3.74 -9.26 -11.19
C GLY A 17 4.94 -8.30 -11.17
N GLY A 18 6.05 -8.72 -10.57
CA GLY A 18 7.33 -8.01 -10.65
C GLY A 18 8.01 -8.18 -12.00
N LEU A 19 7.92 -9.37 -12.61
CA LEU A 19 8.47 -9.65 -13.94
C LEU A 19 7.72 -8.92 -15.05
N GLU A 20 6.41 -8.71 -14.98
CA GLU A 20 5.70 -7.94 -16.01
C GLU A 20 6.08 -6.45 -15.99
N ILE A 21 6.26 -5.87 -14.80
CA ILE A 21 6.77 -4.49 -14.65
C ILE A 21 8.25 -4.43 -15.04
N LEU A 22 9.06 -5.43 -14.66
CA LEU A 22 10.47 -5.51 -15.03
C LEU A 22 10.65 -5.78 -16.54
N VAL A 23 9.77 -6.54 -17.19
CA VAL A 23 9.75 -6.80 -18.63
C VAL A 23 9.27 -5.56 -19.38
N LEU A 24 8.33 -4.78 -18.85
CA LEU A 24 7.99 -3.47 -19.38
C LEU A 24 9.16 -2.48 -19.24
N VAL A 25 9.80 -2.42 -18.08
CA VAL A 25 10.97 -1.56 -17.83
C VAL A 25 12.19 -2.00 -18.64
N LEU A 26 12.41 -3.31 -18.79
CA LEU A 26 13.48 -3.87 -19.61
C LEU A 26 13.17 -3.77 -21.10
N ALA A 27 11.91 -3.91 -21.54
CA ALA A 27 11.53 -3.67 -22.94
C ALA A 27 11.65 -2.18 -23.31
N PHE A 28 11.35 -1.27 -22.38
CA PHE A 28 11.65 0.16 -22.53
C PHE A 28 13.16 0.45 -22.44
N GLY A 29 13.92 -0.28 -21.62
CA GLY A 29 15.37 -0.16 -21.50
C GLY A 29 16.13 -0.68 -22.72
N THR A 30 15.78 -1.86 -23.23
CA THR A 30 16.39 -2.47 -24.42
C THR A 30 15.85 -1.83 -25.70
N GLY A 31 14.58 -1.42 -25.74
CA GLY A 31 14.02 -0.62 -26.82
C GLY A 31 14.62 0.79 -26.87
N GLY A 32 14.87 1.40 -25.71
CA GLY A 32 15.54 2.70 -25.57
C GLY A 32 17.04 2.64 -25.88
N LEU A 33 17.73 1.55 -25.54
CA LEU A 33 19.12 1.31 -25.92
C LEU A 33 19.27 0.96 -27.41
N ALA A 34 18.35 0.17 -27.98
CA ALA A 34 18.35 -0.14 -29.41
C ALA A 34 17.95 1.09 -30.26
N ALA A 35 16.97 1.88 -29.82
CA ALA A 35 16.64 3.16 -30.43
C ALA A 35 17.77 4.17 -30.25
N GLY A 36 18.37 4.25 -29.07
CA GLY A 36 19.54 5.10 -28.81
C GLY A 36 20.76 4.70 -29.63
N HIS A 37 20.99 3.41 -29.86
CA HIS A 37 22.08 2.91 -30.71
C HIS A 37 21.78 3.13 -32.21
N ALA A 38 20.53 2.94 -32.64
CA ALA A 38 20.10 3.24 -34.01
C ALA A 38 20.15 4.75 -34.32
N ILE A 39 19.77 5.59 -33.36
CA ILE A 39 19.87 7.05 -33.44
C ILE A 39 21.34 7.49 -33.39
N ALA A 40 22.17 6.91 -32.52
CA ALA A 40 23.61 7.18 -32.48
C ALA A 40 24.35 6.76 -33.76
N MET A 41 23.94 5.65 -34.41
CA MET A 41 24.48 5.24 -35.71
C MET A 41 23.94 6.09 -36.87
N ALA A 42 22.69 6.53 -36.81
CA ALA A 42 22.12 7.46 -37.80
C ALA A 42 22.72 8.87 -37.71
N ILE A 43 23.08 9.31 -36.50
CA ILE A 43 23.73 10.61 -36.26
C ILE A 43 25.25 10.53 -36.49
N GLY A 44 25.89 9.41 -36.14
CA GLY A 44 27.34 9.21 -36.28
C GLY A 44 27.87 9.17 -37.71
N ALA A 45 26.99 8.93 -38.70
CA ALA A 45 27.38 8.92 -40.11
C ALA A 45 27.47 10.32 -40.75
N ASP A 46 26.96 11.37 -40.11
CA ASP A 46 26.90 12.73 -40.70
C ASP A 46 27.22 13.88 -39.71
N ALA A 47 27.84 13.56 -38.56
CA ALA A 47 28.12 14.51 -37.48
C ALA A 47 29.41 15.34 -37.66
N ALA A 48 29.81 15.67 -38.89
CA ALA A 48 30.93 16.58 -39.13
C ALA A 48 30.54 18.08 -39.04
N GLY A 49 29.27 18.42 -38.79
CA GLY A 49 28.78 19.81 -38.84
C GLY A 49 27.73 20.23 -37.82
N LEU A 50 27.47 19.44 -36.77
CA LEU A 50 26.48 19.79 -35.73
C LEU A 50 27.15 20.33 -34.47
N GLU A 51 26.81 21.56 -34.10
CA GLU A 51 27.35 22.21 -32.91
C GLU A 51 26.90 21.51 -31.60
N PRO A 52 27.74 21.48 -30.55
CA PRO A 52 27.54 20.63 -29.37
C PRO A 52 26.36 20.91 -28.41
N PRO A 53 25.67 22.08 -28.38
CA PRO A 53 24.70 22.32 -27.31
C PRO A 53 23.35 21.61 -27.46
N LEU A 54 23.04 20.99 -28.61
CA LEU A 54 21.75 20.30 -28.83
C LEU A 54 21.69 18.88 -28.25
N MET A 55 22.81 18.14 -28.17
CA MET A 55 22.82 16.78 -27.59
C MET A 55 22.57 16.76 -26.08
N LEU A 56 22.97 17.81 -25.36
CA LEU A 56 22.78 17.89 -23.91
C LEU A 56 21.32 18.16 -23.51
N LEU A 57 20.52 18.73 -24.41
CA LEU A 57 19.10 19.01 -24.17
C LEU A 57 18.22 17.77 -24.32
N GLU A 58 18.60 16.81 -25.17
CA GLU A 58 17.86 15.55 -25.34
C GLU A 58 18.17 14.52 -24.24
N LEU A 59 19.39 14.51 -23.70
CA LEU A 59 19.75 13.63 -22.56
C LEU A 59 19.36 14.23 -21.20
N GLY A 60 19.32 15.56 -21.07
CA GLY A 60 18.90 16.24 -19.84
C GLY A 60 17.39 16.27 -19.59
N GLY A 61 16.58 16.24 -20.66
CA GLY A 61 15.11 16.35 -20.57
C GLY A 61 14.36 15.08 -20.14
N ILE A 62 15.04 13.93 -20.08
CA ILE A 62 14.41 12.63 -19.75
C ILE A 62 14.52 12.31 -18.24
N LEU A 63 15.44 12.96 -17.51
CA LEU A 63 15.70 12.67 -16.09
C LEU A 63 15.10 13.68 -15.12
N ALA A 64 14.62 14.82 -15.60
CA ALA A 64 13.92 15.81 -14.79
C ALA A 64 12.62 16.16 -15.51
N LEU A 65 11.48 15.86 -14.89
CA LEU A 65 10.23 16.66 -14.90
C LEU A 65 9.04 15.72 -14.68
N GLY A 66 8.71 15.51 -13.40
CA GLY A 66 7.38 15.10 -13.02
C GLY A 66 6.46 16.31 -13.13
N GLU A 67 5.64 16.37 -14.19
CA GLU A 67 4.35 17.05 -14.31
C GLU A 67 3.93 17.03 -15.79
N GLY A 68 2.66 16.74 -16.08
CA GLY A 68 2.17 16.50 -17.45
C GLY A 68 2.43 17.61 -18.46
N ALA A 69 2.77 18.83 -18.01
CA ALA A 69 3.22 19.94 -18.85
C ALA A 69 4.52 19.62 -19.61
N ALA A 70 5.44 18.85 -19.01
CA ALA A 70 6.73 18.54 -19.63
C ALA A 70 6.60 17.60 -20.83
N VAL A 71 5.64 16.66 -20.81
CA VAL A 71 5.35 15.78 -21.96
C VAL A 71 4.78 16.60 -23.12
N VAL A 72 3.88 17.55 -22.83
CA VAL A 72 3.33 18.45 -23.85
C VAL A 72 4.42 19.32 -24.45
N VAL A 73 5.29 19.92 -23.61
CA VAL A 73 6.43 20.71 -24.06
C VAL A 73 7.39 19.86 -24.90
N GLY A 74 7.68 18.63 -24.49
CA GLY A 74 8.51 17.67 -25.24
C GLY A 74 7.93 17.35 -26.61
N VAL A 75 6.63 17.04 -26.70
CA VAL A 75 5.95 16.76 -27.98
C VAL A 75 5.94 18.00 -28.88
N VAL A 76 5.70 19.19 -28.33
CA VAL A 76 5.72 20.45 -29.09
C VAL A 76 7.11 20.76 -29.62
N LEU A 77 8.14 20.63 -28.77
CA LEU A 77 9.54 20.85 -29.17
C LEU A 77 9.99 19.83 -30.22
N PHE A 78 9.61 18.56 -30.06
CA PHE A 78 9.91 17.51 -31.03
C PHE A 78 9.18 17.74 -32.36
N GLY A 79 7.92 18.18 -32.31
CA GLY A 79 7.16 18.59 -33.50
C GLY A 79 7.79 19.77 -34.22
N LEU A 80 8.24 20.80 -33.49
CA LEU A 80 8.95 21.95 -34.03
C LEU A 80 10.31 21.57 -34.63
N ALA A 81 11.07 20.69 -33.97
CA ALA A 81 12.32 20.16 -34.49
C ALA A 81 12.10 19.38 -35.79
N GLY A 82 11.09 18.52 -35.84
CA GLY A 82 10.68 17.79 -37.05
C GLY A 82 10.27 18.72 -38.19
N LEU A 83 9.51 19.78 -37.90
CA LEU A 83 9.10 20.79 -38.90
C LEU A 83 10.32 21.54 -39.47
N ARG A 84 11.26 21.92 -38.60
CA ARG A 84 12.50 22.61 -39.00
C ARG A 84 13.41 21.71 -39.84
N TYR A 85 13.44 20.42 -39.53
CA TYR A 85 14.19 19.40 -40.26
C TYR A 85 13.58 19.15 -41.66
N TRP A 86 12.24 19.09 -41.75
CA TRP A 86 11.53 18.99 -43.04
C TRP A 86 11.79 20.20 -43.95
N HIS A 87 11.80 21.42 -43.39
CA HIS A 87 12.04 22.65 -44.15
C HIS A 87 13.46 22.75 -44.76
N LYS A 88 14.41 21.93 -44.28
CA LYS A 88 15.76 21.78 -44.84
C LYS A 88 15.85 20.72 -45.94
N GLY A 89 14.74 20.11 -46.36
CA GLY A 89 14.67 19.15 -47.46
C GLY A 89 14.97 17.69 -47.07
N PHE A 90 15.15 17.41 -45.79
CA PHE A 90 15.33 16.04 -45.30
C PHE A 90 13.98 15.34 -45.16
N ARG A 91 13.89 14.09 -45.64
CA ARG A 91 12.71 13.24 -45.43
C ARG A 91 12.80 12.58 -44.06
N LEU A 92 11.97 13.04 -43.13
CA LEU A 92 11.75 12.35 -41.85
C LEU A 92 10.84 11.15 -42.08
N ASP A 93 11.28 9.99 -41.61
CA ASP A 93 10.45 8.80 -41.59
C ASP A 93 9.30 9.01 -40.60
N VAL A 94 8.07 8.69 -41.01
CA VAL A 94 6.84 8.96 -40.25
C VAL A 94 6.88 8.27 -38.88
N SER A 95 7.61 7.16 -38.78
CA SER A 95 7.90 6.41 -37.57
C SER A 95 8.54 7.26 -36.46
N VAL A 96 9.42 8.21 -36.81
CA VAL A 96 10.13 9.06 -35.84
C VAL A 96 9.21 10.07 -35.18
N VAL A 97 8.19 10.57 -35.90
CA VAL A 97 7.21 11.53 -35.36
C VAL A 97 6.03 10.82 -34.69
N ALA A 98 5.66 9.63 -35.15
CA ALA A 98 4.54 8.86 -34.59
C ALA A 98 4.85 8.29 -33.21
N MET A 99 6.09 7.87 -32.95
CA MET A 99 6.46 7.19 -31.71
C MET A 99 6.34 8.08 -30.44
N PRO A 100 6.83 9.35 -30.41
CA PRO A 100 6.65 10.23 -29.25
C PRO A 100 5.18 10.57 -28.98
N LEU A 101 4.39 10.70 -30.04
CA LEU A 101 2.96 11.02 -29.93
C LEU A 101 2.18 9.84 -29.35
N ALA A 102 2.52 8.61 -29.74
CA ALA A 102 1.98 7.40 -29.13
C ALA A 102 2.35 7.28 -27.65
N ILE A 103 3.61 7.55 -27.28
CA ILE A 103 4.06 7.56 -25.88
C ILE A 103 3.29 8.61 -25.07
N ALA A 104 3.13 9.83 -25.61
CA ALA A 104 2.38 10.90 -24.95
C ALA A 104 0.91 10.53 -24.72
N VAL A 105 0.26 9.90 -25.69
CA VAL A 105 -1.12 9.40 -25.55
C VAL A 105 -1.22 8.31 -24.48
N ILE A 106 -0.27 7.38 -24.42
CA ILE A 106 -0.23 6.33 -23.39
C ILE A 106 -0.06 6.96 -22.00
N VAL A 107 0.92 7.86 -21.82
CA VAL A 107 1.18 8.52 -20.54
C VAL A 107 -0.03 9.34 -20.09
N TRP A 108 -0.64 10.10 -21.00
CA TRP A 108 -1.85 10.86 -20.68
C TRP A 108 -3.03 9.95 -20.31
N SER A 109 -3.23 8.85 -21.05
CA SER A 109 -4.30 7.88 -20.76
C SER A 109 -4.11 7.23 -19.39
N VAL A 110 -2.88 6.85 -19.03
CA VAL A 110 -2.55 6.29 -17.71
C VAL A 110 -2.78 7.33 -16.61
N LYS A 111 -2.34 8.58 -16.81
CA LYS A 111 -2.55 9.66 -15.84
C LYS A 111 -4.03 9.95 -15.63
N TYR A 112 -4.80 10.10 -16.70
CA TYR A 112 -6.24 10.34 -16.64
C TYR A 112 -6.98 9.18 -15.95
N ALA A 113 -6.62 7.93 -16.27
CA ALA A 113 -7.18 6.76 -15.61
C ALA A 113 -6.84 6.75 -14.11
N HIS A 114 -5.65 7.20 -13.71
CA HIS A 114 -5.25 7.33 -12.32
C HIS A 114 -6.05 8.41 -11.59
N GLU A 115 -6.14 9.62 -12.14
CA GLU A 115 -6.92 10.73 -11.56
C GLU A 115 -8.41 10.38 -11.44
N ALA A 116 -8.98 9.73 -12.46
CA ALA A 116 -10.38 9.27 -12.42
C ALA A 116 -10.60 8.21 -11.33
N ARG A 117 -9.62 7.32 -11.10
CA ARG A 117 -9.65 6.33 -10.02
C ARG A 117 -9.56 7.01 -8.65
N GLU A 118 -8.67 7.98 -8.48
CA GLU A 118 -8.55 8.73 -7.23
C GLU A 118 -9.83 9.51 -6.90
N ALA A 119 -10.43 10.17 -7.90
CA ALA A 119 -11.70 10.86 -7.73
C ALA A 119 -12.85 9.91 -7.36
N GLY A 120 -12.87 8.71 -7.94
CA GLY A 120 -13.81 7.64 -7.57
C GLY A 120 -13.59 7.15 -6.13
N ALA A 121 -12.34 6.86 -5.76
CA ALA A 121 -11.96 6.43 -4.42
C ALA A 121 -12.34 7.48 -3.35
N ALA A 122 -12.12 8.76 -3.62
CA ALA A 122 -12.50 9.85 -2.72
C ALA A 122 -14.02 10.01 -2.57
N ARG A 123 -14.82 9.62 -3.58
CA ARG A 123 -16.28 9.57 -3.44
C ARG A 123 -16.71 8.41 -2.53
N HIS A 124 -16.24 7.20 -2.80
CA HIS A 124 -16.57 6.03 -1.98
C HIS A 124 -16.12 6.19 -0.52
N ALA A 125 -14.93 6.75 -0.27
CA ALA A 125 -14.46 7.01 1.09
C ALA A 125 -15.39 7.98 1.85
N ARG A 126 -15.91 9.01 1.18
CA ARG A 126 -16.89 9.94 1.77
C ARG A 126 -18.23 9.27 2.05
N GLU A 127 -18.73 8.46 1.12
CA GLU A 127 -19.98 7.71 1.30
C GLU A 127 -19.88 6.69 2.45
N MET A 128 -18.73 6.00 2.59
CA MET A 128 -18.49 5.11 3.73
C MET A 128 -18.43 5.87 5.05
N ALA A 129 -17.73 7.01 5.09
CA ALA A 129 -17.67 7.85 6.28
C ALA A 129 -19.05 8.39 6.66
N GLU A 130 -19.87 8.78 5.69
CA GLU A 130 -21.25 9.22 5.91
C GLU A 130 -22.14 8.07 6.43
N ALA A 131 -22.09 6.89 5.79
CA ALA A 131 -22.83 5.73 6.25
C ALA A 131 -22.46 5.34 7.69
N ALA A 132 -21.16 5.39 8.03
CA ALA A 132 -20.69 5.15 9.40
C ALA A 132 -21.17 6.23 10.38
N LYS A 133 -21.18 7.51 10.00
CA LYS A 133 -21.73 8.61 10.82
C LYS A 133 -23.23 8.47 11.07
N LEU A 134 -23.99 8.02 10.07
CA LEU A 134 -25.43 7.79 10.17
C LEU A 134 -25.78 6.49 10.91
N GLY A 135 -24.79 5.66 11.22
CA GLY A 135 -25.01 4.37 11.89
C GLY A 135 -25.53 3.26 10.98
N GLU A 136 -25.45 3.45 9.66
CA GLU A 136 -26.04 2.54 8.66
C GLU A 136 -25.11 1.35 8.39
N LYS A 137 -25.03 0.42 9.35
CA LYS A 137 -24.16 -0.76 9.30
C LYS A 137 -24.30 -1.57 8.01
N GLN A 138 -25.54 -1.78 7.56
CA GLN A 138 -25.82 -2.53 6.33
C GLN A 138 -25.33 -1.79 5.07
N ARG A 139 -25.60 -0.49 4.98
CA ARG A 139 -25.12 0.34 3.86
C ARG A 139 -23.60 0.39 3.81
N LEU A 140 -22.94 0.46 4.97
CA LEU A 140 -21.48 0.41 5.04
C LEU A 140 -20.93 -0.89 4.45
N ARG A 141 -21.54 -2.03 4.77
CA ARG A 141 -21.16 -3.33 4.19
C ARG A 141 -21.35 -3.31 2.67
N GLU A 142 -22.50 -2.84 2.20
CA GLU A 142 -22.81 -2.76 0.76
C GLU A 142 -21.79 -1.90 0.02
N ILE A 143 -21.43 -0.72 0.55
CA ILE A 143 -20.41 0.14 -0.05
C ILE A 143 -19.03 -0.55 -0.01
N ALA A 144 -18.69 -1.23 1.09
CA ALA A 144 -17.44 -1.99 1.18
C ALA A 144 -17.37 -3.12 0.13
N PHE A 145 -18.46 -3.85 -0.10
CA PHE A 145 -18.56 -4.90 -1.12
C PHE A 145 -18.61 -4.34 -2.55
N ALA A 146 -19.22 -3.17 -2.75
CA ALA A 146 -19.27 -2.51 -4.05
C ALA A 146 -17.90 -1.97 -4.49
N CYS A 147 -16.99 -1.69 -3.54
CA CYS A 147 -15.62 -1.31 -3.83
C CYS A 147 -14.81 -2.47 -4.41
N HIS A 148 -14.71 -2.54 -5.74
CA HIS A 148 -13.92 -3.54 -6.47
C HIS A 148 -12.44 -3.12 -6.70
N GLY A 149 -12.04 -1.97 -6.16
CA GLY A 149 -10.69 -1.42 -6.32
C GLY A 149 -10.33 -0.49 -5.17
N PHE A 150 -9.06 -0.13 -5.06
CA PHE A 150 -8.47 0.65 -3.96
C PHE A 150 -9.29 1.91 -3.62
N CYS A 151 -10.21 1.80 -2.66
CA CYS A 151 -11.15 2.84 -2.30
C CYS A 151 -10.61 3.73 -1.18
N GLY A 152 -9.43 4.33 -1.34
CA GLY A 152 -8.99 5.44 -0.49
C GLY A 152 -8.97 5.17 1.03
N PHE A 153 -9.05 3.91 1.48
CA PHE A 153 -9.03 3.55 2.90
C PHE A 153 -7.74 4.00 3.60
N ALA A 154 -6.69 4.27 2.81
CA ALA A 154 -5.44 4.87 3.26
C ALA A 154 -5.59 6.33 3.72
N VAL A 155 -6.62 7.06 3.29
CA VAL A 155 -6.82 8.47 3.66
C VAL A 155 -7.54 8.59 4.99
N ASP A 156 -8.43 7.65 5.31
CA ASP A 156 -9.18 7.65 6.56
C ASP A 156 -9.68 6.25 6.91
N SER A 157 -9.16 5.71 8.01
CA SER A 157 -9.57 4.40 8.53
C SER A 157 -10.78 4.48 9.47
N GLY A 158 -11.42 5.64 9.60
CA GLY A 158 -12.66 5.83 10.37
C GLY A 158 -13.75 4.79 10.11
N PRO A 159 -14.07 4.44 8.84
CA PRO A 159 -15.03 3.38 8.53
C PRO A 159 -14.64 2.00 9.11
N LEU A 160 -13.35 1.65 9.01
CA LEU A 160 -12.80 0.40 9.57
C LEU A 160 -12.88 0.42 11.10
N VAL A 161 -12.49 1.52 11.73
CA VAL A 161 -12.55 1.71 13.20
C VAL A 161 -13.98 1.58 13.69
N TRP A 162 -14.93 2.25 13.02
CA TRP A 162 -16.35 2.22 13.37
C TRP A 162 -16.96 0.82 13.21
N LEU A 163 -16.61 0.11 12.14
CA LEU A 163 -17.09 -1.25 11.91
C LEU A 163 -16.48 -2.23 12.92
N ALA A 164 -15.19 -2.11 13.23
CA ALA A 164 -14.53 -2.89 14.28
C ALA A 164 -15.16 -2.64 15.67
N ALA A 165 -15.63 -1.41 15.95
CA ALA A 165 -16.31 -1.08 17.20
C ALA A 165 -17.66 -1.78 17.38
N GLN A 166 -18.27 -2.26 16.28
CA GLN A 166 -19.61 -2.84 16.27
C GLN A 166 -19.67 -4.21 15.60
N ALA A 167 -18.54 -4.79 15.23
CA ALA A 167 -18.49 -6.12 14.68
C ALA A 167 -19.13 -7.08 15.68
N ASP A 168 -20.07 -7.91 15.23
CA ASP A 168 -20.77 -8.91 16.05
C ASP A 168 -21.20 -10.14 15.23
N SER A 169 -20.99 -10.10 13.91
CA SER A 169 -21.46 -11.12 12.98
C SER A 169 -20.40 -11.43 11.94
N THR A 170 -20.46 -12.62 11.33
CA THR A 170 -19.54 -13.04 10.26
C THR A 170 -19.53 -12.05 9.09
N ALA A 171 -20.66 -11.39 8.80
CA ALA A 171 -20.73 -10.35 7.78
C ALA A 171 -19.82 -9.15 8.09
N ASP A 172 -19.66 -8.78 9.37
CA ASP A 172 -18.75 -7.70 9.77
C ASP A 172 -17.30 -8.11 9.62
N TYR A 173 -16.96 -9.32 10.06
CA TYR A 173 -15.62 -9.87 9.88
C TYR A 173 -15.26 -9.93 8.38
N ASN A 174 -16.19 -10.37 7.53
CA ASN A 174 -15.97 -10.38 6.08
C ASN A 174 -15.79 -8.97 5.52
N ALA A 175 -16.59 -7.99 5.93
CA ALA A 175 -16.43 -6.60 5.50
C ALA A 175 -15.10 -5.98 5.99
N ILE A 176 -14.71 -6.24 7.25
CA ILE A 176 -13.39 -5.86 7.80
C ILE A 176 -12.27 -6.50 6.98
N GLY A 177 -12.36 -7.80 6.71
CA GLY A 177 -11.36 -8.54 5.93
C GLY A 177 -11.22 -7.98 4.52
N LEU A 178 -12.35 -7.62 3.89
CA LEU A 178 -12.36 -6.97 2.59
C LEU A 178 -11.67 -5.59 2.64
N MET A 179 -12.00 -4.74 3.63
CA MET A 179 -11.34 -3.44 3.82
C MET A 179 -9.82 -3.61 3.98
N LEU A 180 -9.38 -4.58 4.80
CA LEU A 180 -7.95 -4.87 5.01
C LEU A 180 -7.28 -5.42 3.76
N SER A 181 -7.94 -6.27 2.98
CA SER A 181 -7.44 -6.77 1.69
C SER A 181 -7.25 -5.64 0.67
N GLN A 182 -8.04 -4.57 0.80
CA GLN A 182 -7.94 -3.34 0.02
C GLN A 182 -6.96 -2.33 0.61
N ARG A 183 -6.09 -2.77 1.52
CA ARG A 183 -5.05 -1.98 2.20
C ARG A 183 -5.61 -0.86 3.09
N ALA A 184 -6.77 -1.06 3.72
CA ALA A 184 -7.15 -0.23 4.85
C ALA A 184 -6.10 -0.35 5.96
N ASP A 185 -5.67 0.79 6.48
CA ASP A 185 -4.66 0.84 7.53
C ASP A 185 -5.32 0.60 8.89
N ARG A 186 -5.08 -0.58 9.46
CA ARG A 186 -5.62 -0.96 10.77
C ARG A 186 -5.02 -0.15 11.94
N ASN A 187 -3.89 0.53 11.72
CA ASN A 187 -3.22 1.39 12.69
C ASN A 187 -3.46 2.89 12.44
N ALA A 188 -4.14 3.26 11.35
CA ALA A 188 -4.51 4.65 11.14
C ALA A 188 -5.61 5.06 12.14
N ARG A 189 -5.38 6.20 12.79
CA ARG A 189 -6.37 6.83 13.66
C ARG A 189 -7.50 7.41 12.82
N SER A 190 -8.74 7.19 13.24
CA SER A 190 -9.89 7.80 12.58
C SER A 190 -9.79 9.33 12.60
N GLY A 191 -9.98 9.98 11.46
CA GLY A 191 -9.89 11.45 11.37
C GLY A 191 -11.08 12.19 11.98
N TRP A 192 -12.24 11.52 12.09
CA TRP A 192 -13.52 12.16 12.44
C TRP A 192 -14.30 11.48 13.56
N LEU A 193 -13.86 10.33 14.09
CA LEU A 193 -14.40 9.86 15.36
C LEU A 193 -13.78 10.66 16.50
N PRO A 194 -14.55 11.00 17.54
CA PRO A 194 -14.10 11.86 18.64
C PRO A 194 -12.95 11.25 19.45
N ASP A 195 -12.84 9.92 19.45
CA ASP A 195 -11.82 9.16 20.19
C ASP A 195 -10.51 8.98 19.43
N ARG A 196 -10.46 9.31 18.12
CA ARG A 196 -9.29 9.18 17.24
C ARG A 196 -8.54 7.84 17.45
N ARG A 197 -9.30 6.76 17.65
CA ARG A 197 -8.73 5.43 17.90
C ARG A 197 -8.37 4.74 16.60
N THR A 198 -7.47 3.76 16.70
CA THR A 198 -7.19 2.80 15.61
C THR A 198 -8.15 1.61 15.70
N ALA A 199 -8.25 0.83 14.63
CA ALA A 199 -9.10 -0.36 14.63
C ALA A 199 -8.58 -1.41 15.64
N LEU A 200 -7.26 -1.50 15.78
CA LEU A 200 -6.60 -2.35 16.77
C LEU A 200 -6.88 -1.88 18.20
N GLU A 201 -6.78 -0.58 18.49
CA GLU A 201 -7.10 -0.01 19.81
C GLU A 201 -8.55 -0.34 20.22
N VAL A 202 -9.50 -0.18 19.29
CA VAL A 202 -10.91 -0.55 19.49
C VAL A 202 -11.09 -2.04 19.77
N ALA A 203 -10.38 -2.90 19.04
CA ALA A 203 -10.47 -4.34 19.25
C ALA A 203 -9.92 -4.76 20.62
N VAL A 204 -8.84 -4.13 21.09
CA VAL A 204 -8.29 -4.35 22.44
C VAL A 204 -9.30 -3.95 23.51
N ASP A 205 -9.95 -2.79 23.36
CA ASP A 205 -10.97 -2.33 24.31
C ASP A 205 -12.19 -3.24 24.39
N ARG A 206 -12.44 -4.02 23.34
CA ARG A 206 -13.56 -4.98 23.27
C ARG A 206 -13.12 -6.42 23.51
N TYR A 207 -11.86 -6.66 23.85
CA TYR A 207 -11.29 -8.01 23.89
C TYR A 207 -12.08 -8.97 24.80
N ASP A 208 -12.55 -8.49 25.96
CA ASP A 208 -13.33 -9.33 26.89
C ASP A 208 -14.68 -9.77 26.31
N ALA A 209 -15.28 -8.95 25.45
CA ALA A 209 -16.53 -9.29 24.76
C ALA A 209 -16.28 -10.07 23.46
N GLN A 210 -15.15 -9.81 22.78
CA GLN A 210 -14.82 -10.32 21.45
C GLN A 210 -13.31 -10.62 21.32
N PRO A 211 -12.85 -11.74 21.89
CA PRO A 211 -11.42 -12.07 21.91
C PRO A 211 -10.85 -12.33 20.51
N ASP A 212 -11.69 -12.81 19.59
CA ASP A 212 -11.27 -13.15 18.22
C ASP A 212 -11.00 -11.94 17.34
N LEU A 213 -11.55 -10.76 17.67
CA LEU A 213 -11.42 -9.58 16.83
C LEU A 213 -9.98 -9.09 16.74
N VAL A 214 -9.24 -9.08 17.85
CA VAL A 214 -7.82 -8.70 17.85
C VAL A 214 -7.01 -9.69 17.03
N ALA A 215 -7.22 -10.99 17.22
CA ALA A 215 -6.52 -12.02 16.45
C ALA A 215 -6.83 -11.92 14.95
N TYR A 216 -8.08 -11.60 14.60
CA TYR A 216 -8.50 -11.43 13.21
C TYR A 216 -7.85 -10.21 12.57
N LEU A 217 -7.92 -9.05 13.25
CA LEU A 217 -7.27 -7.83 12.80
C LEU A 217 -5.76 -7.95 12.71
N LEU A 218 -5.11 -8.86 13.45
CA LEU A 218 -3.66 -9.10 13.35
C LEU A 218 -3.30 -10.18 12.32
N GLY A 219 -4.29 -10.83 11.69
CA GLY A 219 -4.05 -11.92 10.73
C GLY A 219 -3.55 -13.22 11.37
N ILE A 220 -3.78 -13.41 12.67
CA ILE A 220 -3.40 -14.61 13.44
C ILE A 220 -4.62 -15.44 13.89
N SER A 221 -5.83 -15.01 13.51
CA SER A 221 -7.04 -15.77 13.79
C SER A 221 -7.04 -17.10 13.04
N ARG A 222 -7.48 -18.15 13.76
CA ARG A 222 -7.73 -19.49 13.19
C ARG A 222 -9.16 -19.65 12.69
N ALA A 223 -10.02 -18.66 12.91
CA ALA A 223 -11.40 -18.69 12.44
C ALA A 223 -11.44 -18.54 10.92
N GLN A 224 -12.18 -19.43 10.25
CA GLN A 224 -12.36 -19.39 8.80
C GLN A 224 -13.37 -18.30 8.45
N HIS A 225 -12.88 -17.10 8.16
CA HIS A 225 -13.66 -16.05 7.50
C HIS A 225 -13.41 -16.09 5.98
N HIS A 226 -14.31 -15.50 5.20
CA HIS A 226 -14.22 -15.56 3.74
C HIS A 226 -12.96 -14.85 3.20
N PHE A 227 -12.45 -13.87 3.95
CA PHE A 227 -11.24 -13.13 3.61
C PHE A 227 -10.15 -13.41 4.64
N LEU A 228 -8.97 -13.76 4.16
CA LEU A 228 -7.77 -13.87 4.98
C LEU A 228 -7.14 -12.48 5.11
N VAL A 229 -6.91 -12.06 6.35
CA VAL A 229 -6.25 -10.80 6.66
C VAL A 229 -4.74 -11.02 6.63
N ALA A 230 -4.01 -10.15 5.93
CA ALA A 230 -2.55 -10.21 5.92
C ALA A 230 -2.00 -10.08 7.35
N HIS A 231 -0.98 -10.89 7.64
CA HIS A 231 -0.30 -10.88 8.94
C HIS A 231 0.21 -9.48 9.24
N ALA A 232 -0.08 -8.98 10.44
CA ALA A 232 0.37 -7.67 10.87
C ALA A 232 1.92 -7.62 10.98
N SER A 233 2.46 -6.43 10.76
CA SER A 233 3.89 -6.13 10.93
C SER A 233 4.29 -6.13 12.40
N ALA A 234 5.59 -6.29 12.67
CA ALA A 234 6.12 -6.24 14.04
C ALA A 234 5.75 -4.92 14.76
N ALA A 235 5.80 -3.79 14.05
CA ALA A 235 5.43 -2.50 14.61
C ALA A 235 3.96 -2.45 15.07
N GLU A 236 3.04 -3.06 14.31
CA GLU A 236 1.63 -3.14 14.70
C GLU A 236 1.42 -4.04 15.92
N PHE A 237 2.14 -5.16 16.01
CA PHE A 237 2.13 -6.01 17.21
C PHE A 237 2.64 -5.27 18.45
N ASP A 238 3.75 -4.56 18.32
CA ASP A 238 4.37 -3.81 19.40
C ASP A 238 3.46 -2.67 19.90
N ALA A 239 2.86 -1.92 18.96
CA ALA A 239 1.88 -0.87 19.26
C ALA A 239 0.65 -1.43 19.99
N THR A 240 0.12 -2.55 19.50
CA THR A 240 -1.04 -3.22 20.10
C THR A 240 -0.73 -3.71 21.51
N LEU A 241 0.47 -4.27 21.73
CA LEU A 241 0.92 -4.73 23.04
C LEU A 241 1.04 -3.57 24.03
N LEU A 242 1.68 -2.47 23.63
CA LEU A 242 1.80 -1.28 24.48
C LEU A 242 0.42 -0.73 24.85
N TYR A 243 -0.50 -0.66 23.91
CA TYR A 243 -1.86 -0.21 24.16
C TYR A 243 -2.62 -1.15 25.12
N ALA A 244 -2.56 -2.46 24.88
CA ALA A 244 -3.16 -3.47 25.75
C ALA A 244 -2.65 -3.35 27.19
N VAL A 245 -1.34 -3.15 27.38
CA VAL A 245 -0.77 -2.94 28.71
C VAL A 245 -1.29 -1.65 29.34
N ARG A 246 -1.34 -0.54 28.61
CA ARG A 246 -1.85 0.75 29.13
C ARG A 246 -3.32 0.69 29.55
N ARG A 247 -4.11 -0.14 28.87
CA ARG A 247 -5.52 -0.38 29.17
C ARG A 247 -5.72 -1.46 30.23
N ARG A 248 -4.64 -2.06 30.74
CA ARG A 248 -4.67 -3.22 31.65
C ARG A 248 -5.52 -4.37 31.10
N ALA A 249 -5.43 -4.60 29.79
CA ALA A 249 -6.09 -5.73 29.17
C ALA A 249 -5.53 -7.03 29.75
N GLY A 250 -6.38 -8.07 29.82
CA GLY A 250 -6.06 -9.29 30.54
C GLY A 250 -4.79 -10.00 30.06
N ALA A 251 -4.18 -10.75 30.97
CA ALA A 251 -3.00 -11.59 30.70
C ALA A 251 -3.12 -12.50 29.45
N PRO A 252 -4.30 -13.04 29.07
CA PRO A 252 -4.45 -13.81 27.84
C PRO A 252 -4.11 -13.01 26.58
N LEU A 253 -4.55 -11.75 26.48
CA LEU A 253 -4.26 -10.91 25.32
C LEU A 253 -2.76 -10.59 25.24
N VAL A 254 -2.15 -10.24 26.37
CA VAL A 254 -0.69 -9.99 26.45
C VAL A 254 0.09 -11.22 25.99
N SER A 255 -0.31 -12.41 26.46
CA SER A 255 0.34 -13.68 26.09
C SER A 255 0.17 -13.99 24.60
N LEU A 256 -1.01 -13.73 24.05
CA LEU A 256 -1.29 -13.88 22.62
C LEU A 256 -0.38 -12.97 21.77
N LEU A 257 -0.27 -11.69 22.12
CA LEU A 257 0.54 -10.73 21.36
C LEU A 257 2.04 -11.07 21.42
N VAL A 258 2.57 -11.34 22.62
CA VAL A 258 3.99 -11.69 22.81
C VAL A 258 4.33 -13.03 22.15
N GLY A 259 3.44 -14.02 22.25
CA GLY A 259 3.58 -15.33 21.62
C GLY A 259 3.59 -15.26 20.09
N ASN A 260 2.94 -14.26 19.50
CA ASN A 260 2.91 -14.02 18.04
C ASN A 260 3.95 -12.99 17.57
N GLY A 261 4.94 -12.66 18.39
CA GLY A 261 6.11 -11.91 17.96
C GLY A 261 6.25 -10.51 18.52
N ALA A 262 5.25 -9.97 19.23
CA ALA A 262 5.36 -8.65 19.86
C ALA A 262 6.56 -8.58 20.80
N ASN A 263 7.28 -7.47 20.73
CA ASN A 263 8.46 -7.16 21.52
C ASN A 263 8.08 -6.22 22.68
N PRO A 264 8.07 -6.71 23.94
CA PRO A 264 7.75 -5.88 25.10
C PRO A 264 8.73 -4.74 25.36
N ASN A 265 9.93 -4.80 24.78
CA ASN A 265 10.97 -3.77 24.90
C ASN A 265 10.96 -2.78 23.73
N ALA A 266 10.02 -2.92 22.78
CA ALA A 266 9.91 -1.99 21.67
C ALA A 266 9.49 -0.60 22.16
N ASN A 267 10.14 0.42 21.61
CA ASN A 267 9.79 1.81 21.83
C ASN A 267 8.97 2.29 20.63
N VAL A 268 7.65 2.20 20.74
CA VAL A 268 6.71 2.44 19.63
C VAL A 268 6.58 3.92 19.29
N ASP A 269 6.76 4.84 20.26
CA ASP A 269 6.49 6.28 20.08
C ASP A 269 7.48 7.21 20.83
N GLY A 270 8.72 6.78 21.06
CA GLY A 270 9.70 7.55 21.84
C GLY A 270 9.37 7.66 23.33
N GLY A 271 8.41 6.86 23.81
CA GLY A 271 7.92 6.83 25.19
C GLY A 271 8.33 5.56 25.94
N ALA A 272 7.51 5.17 26.91
CA ALA A 272 7.73 3.95 27.69
C ALA A 272 7.45 2.68 26.87
N THR A 273 8.27 1.66 27.07
CA THR A 273 8.05 0.31 26.51
C THR A 273 6.86 -0.39 27.17
N ALA A 274 6.35 -1.46 26.58
CA ALA A 274 5.26 -2.23 27.20
C ALA A 274 5.68 -2.85 28.54
N LEU A 275 6.94 -3.32 28.63
CA LEU A 275 7.49 -3.85 29.87
C LEU A 275 7.61 -2.75 30.94
N GLU A 276 8.13 -1.58 30.57
CA GLU A 276 8.21 -0.43 31.49
C GLU A 276 6.81 -0.04 31.95
N ALA A 277 5.86 0.19 31.02
CA ALA A 277 4.49 0.58 31.33
C ALA A 277 3.80 -0.41 32.29
N SER A 278 4.03 -1.71 32.12
CA SER A 278 3.46 -2.74 33.00
C SER A 278 3.95 -2.63 34.46
N ALA A 279 5.15 -2.10 34.68
CA ALA A 279 5.74 -1.96 36.01
C ALA A 279 5.17 -0.78 36.82
N TRP A 280 4.46 0.15 36.18
CA TRP A 280 3.79 1.27 36.86
C TRP A 280 2.50 0.85 37.56
N TYR A 281 2.04 -0.39 37.35
CA TYR A 281 0.81 -0.88 37.96
C TYR A 281 1.08 -1.66 39.25
N PRO A 282 0.38 -1.32 40.35
CA PRO A 282 0.66 -1.85 41.69
C PRO A 282 0.27 -3.33 41.86
N ASP A 283 -0.58 -3.85 40.98
CA ASP A 283 -1.03 -5.25 40.98
C ASP A 283 0.07 -6.21 40.52
N GLY A 284 1.07 -5.74 39.76
CA GLY A 284 2.21 -6.53 39.29
C GLY A 284 1.87 -7.71 38.38
N GLU A 285 0.58 -8.08 38.29
CA GLU A 285 0.05 -9.20 37.50
C GLU A 285 0.36 -9.01 36.02
N LEU A 286 0.22 -7.79 35.51
CA LEU A 286 0.48 -7.47 34.12
C LEU A 286 1.99 -7.53 33.80
N ALA A 287 2.84 -7.02 34.70
CA ALA A 287 4.28 -7.14 34.58
C ALA A 287 4.74 -8.61 34.64
N GLN A 288 4.10 -9.42 35.49
CA GLN A 288 4.33 -10.86 35.53
C GLN A 288 3.83 -11.55 34.25
N ALA A 289 2.68 -11.17 33.71
CA ALA A 289 2.16 -11.72 32.46
C ALA A 289 3.12 -11.48 31.29
N VAL A 290 3.62 -10.24 31.14
CA VAL A 290 4.63 -9.90 30.13
C VAL A 290 5.90 -10.73 30.34
N ARG A 291 6.41 -10.84 31.57
CA ARG A 291 7.62 -11.63 31.89
C ARG A 291 7.44 -13.13 31.62
N ARG A 292 6.28 -13.70 31.99
CA ARG A 292 5.96 -15.11 31.75
C ARG A 292 5.86 -15.40 30.25
N ALA A 293 5.23 -14.50 29.50
CA ALA A 293 5.12 -14.63 28.05
C ALA A 293 6.51 -14.58 27.39
N LEU A 294 7.42 -13.74 27.89
CA LEU A 294 8.82 -13.70 27.44
C LEU A 294 9.57 -15.00 27.74
N SER A 295 9.46 -15.53 28.96
CA SER A 295 10.15 -16.76 29.36
C SER A 295 9.62 -17.99 28.62
N GLY A 296 8.31 -18.02 28.32
CA GLY A 296 7.70 -19.09 27.53
C GLY A 296 8.21 -19.14 26.09
N ARG A 297 8.60 -17.98 25.54
CA ARG A 297 9.19 -17.85 24.20
C ARG A 297 10.63 -18.42 24.14
N SER A 298 11.36 -18.39 25.26
CA SER A 298 12.74 -18.87 25.36
C SER A 298 12.85 -20.40 25.39
N GLY A 299 11.78 -21.10 25.78
CA GLY A 299 11.76 -22.58 25.87
C GLY A 299 11.23 -23.29 24.63
N ALA A 300 10.81 -22.55 23.59
CA ALA A 300 10.21 -23.09 22.37
C ALA A 300 11.08 -22.86 21.11
N GLN A 301 12.33 -22.40 21.28
CA GLN A 301 13.33 -22.24 20.21
C GLN A 301 14.31 -23.42 20.18
#